data_AF-A0A3M1PGY4-F1
#
_entry.id   AF-A0A3M1PGY4-F1
#
_cell.length_a   1.000
_cell.length_b   1.000
_cell.length_c   1.000
_cell.angle_alpha   90.00
_cell.angle_beta   90.00
_cell.angle_gamma   90.00
#
_symmetry.space_group_name_H-M   'P 1'
#
loop_
_entity.id
_entity.type
_entity.pdbx_description
1 polymer ?
#
loop_
_entity_poly.entity_id
_entity_poly.type
_entity_poly.pdbx_seq_one_letter_code
_entity_poly.pdbx_strand_id
1 'polypeptide(L)'
;VEIHFNQRCTGFDLQTGMLRLRDEKSGVESTRPAHTVLGSDGSASAVRSNMLKAGDFHFAQDPLEHGYKELTIPPGKDGAFQLEKNALHIWPRHKYMLIALPNLDASFTCTLFFFH
;
A
#
# COMPACT_ATOMS: atom_id res chain seq x y z
N VAL A 1 16.75 -11.16 -13.85
CA VAL A 1 15.65 -10.25 -13.44
C VAL A 1 16.23 -8.85 -13.42
N GLU A 2 15.61 -7.92 -14.14
CA GLU A 2 15.98 -6.50 -14.12
C GLU A 2 14.89 -5.72 -13.36
N ILE A 3 15.30 -4.75 -12.54
CA ILE A 3 14.38 -3.95 -11.73
C ILE A 3 14.57 -2.48 -12.11
N HIS A 4 13.52 -1.87 -12.65
CA HIS A 4 13.54 -0.47 -13.07
C HIS A 4 12.73 0.38 -12.09
N PHE A 5 13.43 1.09 -11.20
CA PHE A 5 12.79 2.04 -10.26
C PHE A 5 12.42 3.35 -10.96
N ASN A 6 11.50 4.12 -10.36
CA ASN A 6 10.97 5.38 -10.90
C ASN A 6 10.21 5.22 -12.22
N GLN A 7 9.78 4.01 -12.57
CA GLN A 7 8.94 3.72 -13.72
C GLN A 7 7.55 3.38 -13.21
N ARG A 8 6.65 4.37 -13.16
CA ARG A 8 5.26 4.16 -12.74
C ARG A 8 4.48 3.53 -13.89
N CYS A 9 3.82 2.41 -13.66
CA CYS A 9 2.82 1.91 -14.60
C CYS A 9 1.60 2.84 -14.61
N THR A 10 1.25 3.36 -15.78
CA THR A 10 0.05 4.19 -15.98
C THR A 10 -1.08 3.41 -16.67
N GLY A 11 -0.78 2.19 -17.14
CA GLY A 11 -1.78 1.23 -17.57
C GLY A 11 -1.23 0.18 -18.52
N PHE A 12 -2.08 -0.78 -18.87
CA PHE A 12 -1.80 -1.78 -19.90
C PHE A 12 -2.96 -1.81 -20.89
N ASP A 13 -2.63 -1.76 -22.18
CA ASP A 13 -3.61 -1.92 -23.25
C ASP A 13 -3.70 -3.40 -23.64
N LEU A 14 -4.85 -4.00 -23.32
CA LEU A 14 -5.12 -5.41 -23.59
C LEU A 14 -5.27 -5.74 -25.08
N GLN A 15 -5.64 -4.75 -25.91
CA GLN A 15 -5.82 -4.96 -27.35
C GLN A 15 -4.47 -4.92 -28.06
N THR A 16 -3.61 -3.99 -27.70
CA THR A 16 -2.30 -3.79 -28.37
C THR A 16 -1.14 -4.51 -27.68
N GLY A 17 -1.30 -4.97 -26.44
CA GLY A 17 -0.23 -5.59 -25.65
C GLY A 17 0.83 -4.58 -25.19
N MET A 18 0.46 -3.30 -25.07
CA MET A 18 1.39 -2.22 -24.75
C MET A 18 1.26 -1.78 -23.29
N LEU A 19 2.37 -1.90 -22.56
CA LEU A 19 2.53 -1.35 -21.21
C LEU A 19 2.88 0.13 -21.31
N ARG A 20 2.11 0.97 -20.63
CA ARG A 20 2.37 2.41 -20.49
C ARG A 20 3.10 2.68 -19.19
N LEU A 21 4.20 3.43 -19.30
CA LEU A 21 5.09 3.76 -18.20
C LEU A 21 5.37 5.26 -18.20
N ARG A 22 5.40 5.84 -17.01
CA ARG A 22 5.89 7.19 -16.76
C ARG A 22 7.18 7.13 -15.97
N ASP A 23 8.22 7.79 -16.47
CA ASP A 23 9.41 8.06 -15.68
C ASP A 23 9.13 9.18 -14.68
N GLU A 24 9.17 8.89 -13.38
CA GLU A 24 8.83 9.87 -12.33
C GLU A 24 9.91 10.96 -12.16
N LYS A 25 11.12 10.78 -12.68
CA LYS A 25 12.19 11.79 -12.59
C LYS A 25 12.08 12.81 -13.72
N SER A 26 11.85 12.34 -14.95
CA SER A 26 11.78 13.20 -16.13
C SER A 26 10.36 13.61 -16.51
N GLY A 27 9.35 12.87 -16.02
CA GLY A 27 7.95 13.03 -16.42
C GLY A 27 7.63 12.45 -17.79
N VAL A 28 8.59 11.84 -18.49
CA VAL A 28 8.40 11.30 -19.84
C VAL A 28 7.53 10.05 -19.79
N GLU A 29 6.51 10.02 -20.65
CA GLU A 29 5.67 8.84 -20.91
C GLU A 29 6.32 7.97 -21.99
N SER A 30 6.20 6.66 -21.84
CA SER A 30 6.69 5.69 -22.82
C SER A 30 5.80 4.45 -22.87
N THR A 31 5.88 3.74 -24.00
CA THR A 31 5.21 2.46 -24.19
C THR A 31 6.21 1.35 -24.46
N ARG A 32 5.96 0.17 -23.91
CA ARG A 32 6.75 -1.03 -24.12
C ARG A 32 5.85 -2.21 -24.47
N PRO A 33 6.17 -3.02 -25.49
CA PRO A 33 5.44 -4.26 -25.74
C PRO A 33 5.69 -5.23 -24.58
N ALA A 34 4.64 -5.88 -24.11
CA ALA A 34 4.72 -6.88 -23.07
C ALA A 34 3.82 -8.08 -23.41
N HIS A 35 4.43 -9.26 -23.60
CA HIS A 35 3.70 -10.49 -23.88
C HIS A 35 2.86 -10.97 -22.68
N THR A 36 3.34 -10.71 -21.47
CA THR A 36 2.66 -11.10 -20.23
C THR A 36 2.91 -10.03 -19.18
N VAL A 37 1.85 -9.64 -18.48
CA VAL A 37 1.90 -8.64 -17.41
C VAL A 37 1.33 -9.24 -16.13
N LEU A 38 2.11 -9.19 -15.06
CA LEU A 38 1.67 -9.55 -13.71
C LEU A 38 1.37 -8.26 -12.93
N GLY A 39 0.09 -7.98 -12.70
CA GLY A 39 -0.37 -6.79 -11.97
C GLY A 39 -0.17 -6.94 -10.46
N SER A 40 0.99 -6.54 -9.94
CA SER A 40 1.30 -6.48 -8.52
C SER A 40 1.45 -5.02 -8.02
N ASP A 41 0.62 -4.12 -8.55
CA ASP A 41 0.73 -2.66 -8.41
C ASP A 41 -0.21 -2.05 -7.34
N GLY A 42 -0.66 -2.87 -6.39
CA GLY A 42 -1.33 -2.43 -5.16
C GLY A 42 -2.84 -2.15 -5.30
N SER A 43 -3.42 -1.58 -4.24
CA SER A 43 -4.88 -1.35 -4.15
C SER A 43 -5.40 -0.38 -5.21
N ALA A 44 -4.60 0.60 -5.64
CA ALA A 44 -4.91 1.57 -6.70
C ALA A 44 -4.34 1.15 -8.08
N SER A 45 -4.39 -0.15 -8.39
CA SER A 45 -3.82 -0.75 -9.60
C SER A 45 -4.23 -0.05 -10.91
N ALA A 46 -3.23 0.38 -11.68
CA ALA A 46 -3.40 0.93 -13.02
C ALA A 46 -3.71 -0.17 -14.03
N VAL A 47 -3.16 -1.37 -13.83
CA VAL A 47 -3.47 -2.55 -14.66
C VAL A 47 -4.94 -2.93 -14.51
N ARG A 48 -5.42 -3.13 -13.28
CA ARG A 48 -6.84 -3.44 -12.99
C ARG A 48 -7.76 -2.37 -13.56
N SER A 49 -7.43 -1.09 -13.36
CA SER A 49 -8.24 0.02 -13.86
C SER A 49 -8.41 0.02 -15.39
N ASN A 50 -7.45 -0.50 -16.15
CA ASN A 50 -7.59 -0.65 -17.60
C ASN A 50 -8.32 -1.93 -18.00
N MET A 51 -8.14 -3.03 -17.25
CA MET A 51 -8.93 -4.25 -17.44
C MET A 51 -10.44 -3.96 -17.29
N LEU A 52 -10.83 -3.20 -16.26
CA LEU A 52 -12.23 -2.80 -16.07
C LEU A 52 -12.82 -1.98 -17.22
N LYS A 53 -11.98 -1.22 -17.96
CA LYS A 53 -12.42 -0.47 -19.14
C LYS A 53 -12.58 -1.34 -20.38
N ALA A 54 -11.85 -2.45 -20.47
CA ALA A 54 -11.91 -3.35 -21.62
C ALA A 54 -13.20 -4.18 -21.69
N GLY A 55 -13.94 -4.30 -20.58
CA GLY A 55 -15.16 -5.11 -20.48
C GLY A 55 -14.91 -6.51 -19.91
N ASP A 56 -15.98 -7.24 -19.61
CA ASP A 56 -15.96 -8.65 -19.14
C ASP A 56 -15.20 -8.91 -17.83
N PHE A 57 -15.08 -7.90 -16.96
CA PHE A 57 -14.54 -8.04 -15.61
C PHE A 57 -15.57 -7.66 -14.55
N HIS A 58 -15.78 -8.56 -13.58
CA HIS A 58 -16.55 -8.26 -12.38
C HIS A 58 -15.65 -7.62 -11.33
N PHE A 59 -16.07 -6.46 -10.81
CA PHE A 59 -15.35 -5.73 -9.76
C PHE A 59 -16.33 -5.20 -8.73
N ALA A 60 -15.96 -5.35 -7.46
CA ALA A 60 -16.67 -4.80 -6.33
C ALA A 60 -15.67 -4.09 -5.42
N GLN A 61 -16.07 -2.94 -4.89
CA GLN A 61 -15.33 -2.18 -3.90
C GLN A 61 -16.30 -1.71 -2.83
N ASP A 62 -15.99 -2.03 -1.59
CA ASP A 62 -16.76 -1.62 -0.41
C ASP A 62 -15.83 -0.81 0.51
N PRO A 63 -15.87 0.53 0.45
CA PRO A 63 -15.04 1.38 1.30
C PRO A 63 -15.42 1.25 2.79
N LEU A 64 -14.41 1.14 3.65
CA LEU A 64 -14.62 1.15 5.10
C LEU A 64 -14.84 2.59 5.60
N GLU A 65 -15.71 2.75 6.60
CA GLU A 65 -15.97 4.06 7.25
C GLU A 65 -14.83 4.54 8.16
N HIS A 66 -13.87 3.66 8.47
CA HIS A 66 -12.77 3.95 9.37
C HIS A 66 -11.52 4.37 8.61
N GLY A 67 -10.92 5.48 9.06
CA GLY A 67 -9.56 5.85 8.73
C GLY A 67 -8.54 5.26 9.68
N TYR A 68 -7.26 5.47 9.38
CA TYR A 68 -6.19 5.22 10.32
C TYR A 68 -5.17 6.35 10.39
N LYS A 69 -4.51 6.47 11.55
CA LYS A 69 -3.35 7.33 11.74
C LYS A 69 -2.25 6.53 12.42
N GLU A 70 -1.02 6.66 11.91
CA GLU A 70 0.16 6.11 12.58
C GLU A 70 0.69 7.08 13.64
N LEU A 71 1.03 6.52 14.80
CA LEU A 71 1.64 7.21 15.93
C LEU A 71 2.86 6.39 16.38
N THR A 72 3.81 7.03 17.05
CA THR A 72 5.02 6.36 17.54
C THR A 72 5.11 6.45 19.05
N ILE A 73 5.35 5.31 19.71
CA ILE A 73 5.90 5.30 21.06
C ILE A 73 7.41 5.15 20.90
N PRO A 74 8.22 6.14 21.32
CA PRO A 74 9.67 6.04 21.17
C PRO A 74 10.24 4.95 22.08
N PRO A 75 11.52 4.57 21.89
CA PRO A 75 12.23 3.76 22.88
C PRO A 75 12.26 4.47 24.24
N GLY A 76 12.29 3.70 25.32
CA GLY A 76 12.46 4.22 26.68
C GLY A 76 13.89 4.67 26.97
N LYS A 77 14.18 4.95 28.24
CA LYS A 77 15.56 5.19 28.70
C LYS A 77 16.45 3.99 28.34
N ASP A 78 17.68 4.29 27.92
CA ASP A 78 18.69 3.29 27.53
C ASP A 78 18.24 2.32 26.42
N GLY A 79 17.28 2.72 25.58
CA GLY A 79 16.76 1.89 24.49
C GLY A 79 15.87 0.74 24.95
N ALA A 80 15.30 0.83 26.15
CA ALA A 80 14.40 -0.19 26.68
C ALA A 80 13.01 -0.15 26.02
N PHE A 81 12.37 -1.31 25.89
CA PHE A 81 10.96 -1.39 25.52
C PHE A 81 10.09 -0.77 26.63
N GLN A 82 9.16 0.11 26.25
CA GLN A 82 8.24 0.74 27.21
C GLN A 82 7.00 -0.13 27.52
N LEU A 83 6.76 -1.18 26.74
CA LEU A 83 5.68 -2.16 26.88
C LEU A 83 6.24 -3.58 26.66
N GLU A 84 5.43 -4.62 26.87
CA GLU A 84 5.83 -6.01 26.57
C GLU A 84 6.22 -6.18 25.09
N LYS A 85 7.44 -6.65 24.82
CA LYS A 85 8.02 -6.69 23.47
C LYS A 85 7.58 -7.89 22.61
N ASN A 86 7.03 -8.94 23.23
CA ASN A 86 6.59 -10.15 22.53
C ASN A 86 5.06 -10.24 22.42
N ALA A 87 4.37 -9.09 22.43
CA ALA A 87 2.92 -9.01 22.38
C ALA A 87 2.43 -8.01 21.33
N LEU A 88 1.25 -8.31 20.77
CA LEU A 88 0.42 -7.33 20.07
C LEU A 88 -0.43 -6.59 21.11
N HIS A 89 -0.22 -5.28 21.24
CA HIS A 89 -1.00 -4.48 22.19
C HIS A 89 -2.26 -3.96 21.51
N ILE A 90 -3.41 -4.09 22.18
CA ILE A 90 -4.70 -3.63 21.67
C ILE A 90 -5.41 -2.85 22.78
N TRP A 91 -5.78 -1.60 22.49
CA TRP A 91 -6.63 -0.77 23.34
C TRP A 91 -7.99 -0.57 22.66
N PRO A 92 -8.99 -1.42 22.95
CA PRO A 92 -10.31 -1.30 22.35
C PRO A 92 -11.08 -0.13 22.98
N ARG A 93 -11.73 0.68 22.16
CA ARG A 93 -12.84 1.57 22.54
C ARG A 93 -13.96 1.33 21.54
N HIS A 94 -15.21 1.39 21.98
CA HIS A 94 -16.37 0.95 21.18
C HIS A 94 -16.26 1.25 19.68
N LYS A 95 -15.99 2.51 19.34
CA LYS A 95 -15.97 3.04 17.97
C LYS A 95 -14.57 3.31 17.41
N TYR A 96 -13.50 3.04 18.15
CA TYR A 96 -12.14 3.32 17.72
C TYR A 96 -11.16 2.46 18.50
N MET A 97 -10.04 2.08 17.92
CA MET A 97 -9.07 1.23 18.61
C MET A 97 -7.64 1.65 18.27
N LEU A 98 -6.74 1.48 19.22
CA LEU A 98 -5.31 1.60 19.01
C LEU A 98 -4.71 0.20 19.05
N ILE A 99 -3.86 -0.13 18.09
CA ILE A 99 -2.94 -1.27 18.20
C ILE A 99 -1.52 -0.77 18.22
N ALA A 100 -0.60 -1.50 18.85
CA ALA A 100 0.83 -1.21 18.79
C ALA A 100 1.64 -2.48 18.54
N LEU A 101 2.56 -2.39 17.57
CA LEU A 101 3.50 -3.45 17.24
C LEU A 101 4.92 -3.01 17.63
N PRO A 102 5.69 -3.89 18.30
CA PRO A 102 7.07 -3.59 18.70
C PRO A 102 8.00 -3.60 17.49
N ASN A 103 8.95 -2.66 17.47
CA ASN A 103 10.07 -2.62 16.54
C ASN A 103 11.36 -3.12 17.21
N LEU A 104 12.35 -3.51 16.40
CA LEU A 104 13.64 -4.01 16.91
C LEU A 104 14.44 -2.95 17.70
N ASP A 105 14.20 -1.66 17.43
CA ASP A 105 14.82 -0.53 18.11
C ASP A 105 14.13 -0.13 19.43
N ALA A 106 13.21 -0.96 19.91
CA ALA A 106 12.37 -0.75 21.10
C ALA A 106 11.33 0.38 21.01
N SER A 107 11.13 0.97 19.84
CA SER A 107 9.95 1.79 19.55
C SER A 107 8.72 0.91 19.28
N PHE A 108 7.53 1.53 19.26
CA PHE A 108 6.32 0.88 18.78
C PHE A 108 5.65 1.71 17.69
N THR A 109 5.30 1.06 16.59
CA THR A 109 4.39 1.62 15.58
C THR A 109 2.97 1.37 16.04
N CYS A 110 2.23 2.45 16.27
CA CYS A 110 0.85 2.40 16.70
C CYS A 110 -0.09 2.77 15.55
N THR A 111 -1.19 2.05 15.39
CA THR A 111 -2.23 2.35 14.39
C THR A 111 -3.53 2.67 15.12
N LEU A 112 -3.94 3.93 15.08
CA LEU A 112 -5.24 4.39 15.59
C LEU A 112 -6.27 4.26 14.48
N PHE A 113 -7.28 3.44 14.67
CA PHE A 113 -8.46 3.34 13.81
C PHE A 113 -9.60 4.18 14.38
N PHE A 114 -10.19 5.05 13.57
CA PHE A 114 -11.28 5.94 14.00
C PHE A 114 -12.19 6.30 12.82
N PHE A 115 -13.44 6.69 13.11
CA PHE A 115 -14.39 7.12 12.07
C PHE A 115 -13.91 8.42 11.40
N HIS A 116 -14.09 8.50 10.09
CA HIS A 116 -13.91 9.73 9.32
C HIS A 116 -14.94 10.81 9.66
#